data_AF-R0M5I5-F1
#
_entry.id   AF-R0M5I5-F1
#
_cell.length_a   1.000
_cell.length_b   1.000
_cell.length_c   1.000
_cell.angle_alpha   90.00
_cell.angle_beta   90.00
_cell.angle_gamma   90.00
#
_symmetry.space_group_name_H-M   'P 1'
#
loop_
_entity.id
_entity.type
_entity.pdbx_description
1 polymer ?
#
loop_
_entity_poly.entity_id
_entity_poly.type
_entity_poly.pdbx_seq_one_letter_code
_entity_poly.pdbx_strand_id
1 'polypeptide(L)'
;MNEKIVEDEKVIQAALGLVKLGRNEMTISSGIRGCKKSLFQNMVLREVFKLTMYPSPQTKIDLSILLNLSEKAIKVWFQNERQNEKLSFTSGKYQRSQKFEISALILYRIFKKVNSILKMNK
;
A
#
# COMPACT_ATOMS: atom_id res chain seq x y z
N MET A 1 1.58 -26.07 -6.71
CA MET A 1 1.87 -24.66 -6.36
C MET A 1 3.23 -24.34 -6.95
N ASN A 2 3.40 -23.22 -7.65
CA ASN A 2 4.61 -22.95 -8.43
C ASN A 2 5.75 -22.57 -7.48
N GLU A 3 6.74 -23.44 -7.29
CA GLU A 3 7.82 -23.31 -6.30
C GLU A 3 8.53 -21.96 -6.37
N LYS A 4 8.74 -21.47 -7.60
CA LYS A 4 9.31 -20.14 -7.85
C LYS A 4 8.51 -18.98 -7.23
N ILE A 5 7.17 -19.05 -7.25
CA ILE A 5 6.32 -18.00 -6.68
C ILE A 5 6.47 -17.97 -5.16
N VAL A 6 6.58 -19.14 -4.53
CA VAL A 6 6.76 -19.25 -3.08
C VAL A 6 8.12 -18.70 -2.68
N GLU A 7 9.16 -19.01 -3.45
CA GLU A 7 10.49 -18.48 -3.22
C GLU A 7 10.53 -16.95 -3.36
N ASP A 8 9.97 -16.42 -4.45
CA ASP A 8 9.86 -14.98 -4.67
C ASP A 8 9.12 -14.28 -3.51
N GLU A 9 8.02 -14.85 -3.01
CA GLU A 9 7.30 -14.30 -1.84
C GLU A 9 8.20 -14.24 -0.60
N LYS A 10 8.92 -15.33 -0.29
CA LYS A 10 9.82 -15.38 0.86
C LYS A 10 10.94 -14.35 0.76
N VAL A 11 11.54 -14.21 -0.43
CA VAL A 11 12.60 -13.23 -0.69
C VAL A 11 12.08 -11.81 -0.45
N ILE A 12 10.89 -11.47 -0.95
CA ILE A 12 10.33 -10.14 -0.74
C ILE A 12 9.97 -9.91 0.73
N GLN A 13 9.39 -10.88 1.42
CA GLN A 13 9.11 -10.79 2.86
C GLN A 13 10.38 -10.55 3.67
N ALA A 14 11.45 -11.30 3.39
CA ALA A 14 12.74 -11.12 4.05
C ALA A 14 13.31 -9.72 3.79
N ALA A 15 13.24 -9.23 2.54
CA ALA A 15 13.70 -7.89 2.19
C ALA A 15 12.92 -6.79 2.93
N LEU A 16 11.59 -6.90 3.00
CA LEU A 16 10.76 -5.97 3.78
C LEU A 16 11.09 -6.01 5.26
N GLY A 17 11.32 -7.20 5.82
CA GLY A 17 11.73 -7.39 7.21
C GLY A 17 13.06 -6.70 7.52
N LEU A 18 14.07 -6.86 6.67
CA LEU A 18 15.37 -6.19 6.83
C LEU A 18 15.24 -4.66 6.79
N VAL A 19 14.45 -4.12 5.86
CA VAL A 19 14.20 -2.67 5.77
C VAL A 19 13.45 -2.17 7.01
N LYS A 20 12.51 -2.96 7.54
CA LYS A 20 11.77 -2.61 8.77
C LYS A 20 12.71 -2.50 9.97
N LEU A 21 13.64 -3.44 10.14
CA LEU A 21 14.62 -3.42 11.23
C LEU A 21 15.56 -2.20 11.16
N GLY A 22 15.91 -1.75 9.96
CA GLY A 22 16.77 -0.57 9.76
C GLY A 22 16.05 0.78 9.85
N ARG A 23 14.72 0.83 10.01
CA ARG A 23 13.95 2.07 10.07
C ARG A 23 13.75 2.54 11.51
N ASN A 24 14.34 3.68 11.86
CA ASN A 24 13.97 4.42 13.06
C ASN A 24 12.61 5.08 12.87
N GLU A 25 11.56 4.60 13.56
CA GLU A 25 10.18 5.15 13.49
C GLU A 25 10.13 6.66 13.77
N MET A 26 11.10 7.17 14.54
CA MET A 26 11.25 8.58 14.90
C MET A 26 11.51 9.52 13.72
N THR A 27 11.96 9.02 12.57
CA THR A 27 12.24 9.84 11.37
C THR A 27 11.03 10.05 10.46
N ILE A 28 10.02 9.17 10.55
CA ILE A 28 8.84 9.20 9.68
C ILE A 28 7.71 10.05 10.29
N SER A 29 7.73 10.25 11.61
CA SER A 29 6.76 11.07 12.35
C SER A 29 6.98 12.58 12.20
N SER A 30 8.18 13.01 11.81
CA SER A 30 8.59 14.44 11.79
C SER A 30 8.32 15.19 10.48
N GLY A 31 7.74 14.55 9.46
CA GLY A 31 7.62 15.15 8.12
C GLY A 31 6.20 15.53 7.69
N ILE A 32 5.74 16.71 8.12
CA ILE A 32 4.68 17.53 7.49
C ILE A 32 3.23 16.98 7.61
N ARG A 33 2.49 17.52 8.59
CA ARG A 33 1.02 17.62 8.51
C ARG A 33 0.66 18.23 7.15
N GLY A 34 0.05 17.46 6.25
CA GLY A 34 -0.41 17.96 4.95
C GLY A 34 0.53 17.77 3.74
N CYS A 35 1.60 16.96 3.85
CA CYS A 35 2.39 16.59 2.67
C CYS A 35 1.51 15.85 1.63
N LYS A 36 1.37 16.45 0.44
CA LYS A 36 0.64 15.87 -0.70
C LYS A 36 1.43 14.67 -1.22
N LYS A 37 0.80 13.49 -1.25
CA LYS A 37 1.39 12.27 -1.82
C LYS A 37 1.69 12.48 -3.30
N SER A 38 2.81 11.95 -3.77
CA SER A 38 3.17 11.98 -5.20
C SER A 38 2.14 11.22 -6.06
N LEU A 39 2.15 11.48 -7.37
CA LEU A 39 1.33 10.72 -8.33
C LEU A 39 1.63 9.22 -8.23
N PHE A 40 2.90 8.86 -8.15
CA PHE A 40 3.35 7.48 -7.95
C PHE A 40 2.72 6.82 -6.71
N GLN A 41 2.84 7.47 -5.55
CA GLN A 41 2.29 6.94 -4.29
C GLN A 41 0.77 6.77 -4.39
N ASN A 42 0.05 7.74 -4.95
CA ASN A 42 -1.41 7.62 -5.13
C ASN A 42 -1.80 6.49 -6.09
N MET A 43 -1.08 6.33 -7.21
CA MET A 43 -1.37 5.27 -8.17
C MET A 43 -1.19 3.88 -7.56
N VAL A 44 -0.08 3.64 -6.83
CA VAL A 44 0.13 2.36 -6.12
C VAL A 44 -1.00 2.10 -5.11
N LEU A 45 -1.34 3.10 -4.29
CA LEU A 45 -2.41 2.97 -3.29
C LEU A 45 -3.78 2.67 -3.93
N ARG A 46 -4.09 3.29 -5.07
CA ARG A 46 -5.32 3.04 -5.84
C ARG A 46 -5.36 1.62 -6.41
N GLU A 47 -4.27 1.12 -6.97
CA GLU A 47 -4.20 -0.26 -7.47
C GLU A 47 -4.41 -1.29 -6.35
N VAL A 48 -3.87 -1.02 -5.16
CA VAL A 48 -4.12 -1.86 -3.97
C VAL A 48 -5.56 -1.76 -3.50
N PHE A 49 -6.15 -0.57 -3.51
CA PHE A 49 -7.54 -0.35 -3.10
C PHE A 49 -8.54 -1.16 -3.92
N LYS A 50 -8.26 -1.36 -5.23
CA LYS A 50 -9.04 -2.23 -6.12
C LYS A 50 -9.04 -3.70 -5.68
N LEU A 51 -7.98 -4.17 -5.01
CA LEU A 51 -7.89 -5.52 -4.47
C LEU A 51 -8.57 -5.62 -3.09
N THR A 52 -8.31 -4.65 -2.22
CA THR A 52 -9.04 -4.52 -0.95
C THR A 52 -9.10 -3.07 -0.46
N MET A 53 -10.31 -2.65 -0.12
CA MET A 53 -10.58 -1.37 0.53
C MET A 53 -10.12 -1.36 2.01
N TYR A 54 -9.84 -2.54 2.58
CA TYR A 54 -9.50 -2.75 3.99
C TYR A 54 -8.25 -3.61 4.15
N PRO A 55 -7.05 -3.08 3.82
CA PRO A 55 -5.82 -3.81 4.01
C PRO A 55 -5.60 -4.20 5.49
N SER A 56 -5.02 -5.39 5.69
CA SER A 56 -4.59 -5.87 7.00
C SER A 56 -3.52 -4.94 7.61
N PRO A 57 -3.23 -5.05 8.92
CA PRO A 57 -2.11 -4.32 9.54
C PRO A 57 -0.78 -4.59 8.83
N GLN A 58 -0.48 -5.85 8.53
CA GLN A 58 0.77 -6.23 7.85
C GLN A 58 0.88 -5.59 6.46
N THR A 59 -0.18 -5.65 5.65
CA THR A 59 -0.21 -4.99 4.33
C THR A 59 0.04 -3.48 4.43
N LYS A 60 -0.42 -2.80 5.49
CA LYS A 60 -0.15 -1.36 5.69
C LYS A 60 1.31 -1.10 6.03
N ILE A 61 1.92 -1.96 6.85
CA ILE A 61 3.36 -1.92 7.14
C ILE A 61 4.14 -2.08 5.83
N ASP A 62 3.83 -3.09 5.02
CA ASP A 62 4.53 -3.35 3.77
C ASP A 62 4.41 -2.16 2.80
N LEU A 63 3.22 -1.56 2.70
CA LEU A 63 3.01 -0.33 1.91
C LEU A 63 3.78 0.88 2.46
N SER A 64 3.85 1.02 3.78
CA SER A 64 4.65 2.07 4.42
C SER A 64 6.14 1.94 4.05
N ILE A 65 6.60 0.70 3.90
CA ILE A 65 7.96 0.37 3.48
C ILE A 65 8.16 0.73 2.02
N LEU A 66 7.36 0.15 1.12
CA LEU A 66 7.47 0.35 -0.31
C LEU A 66 7.33 1.82 -0.73
N LEU A 67 6.43 2.58 -0.11
CA LEU A 67 6.11 3.96 -0.51
C LEU A 67 6.86 5.03 0.28
N ASN A 68 7.65 4.62 1.27
CA ASN A 68 8.30 5.51 2.24
C ASN A 68 7.31 6.51 2.87
N LEU A 69 6.20 5.99 3.36
CA LEU A 69 5.13 6.75 4.02
C LEU A 69 4.95 6.24 5.45
N SER A 70 4.42 7.07 6.35
CA SER A 70 4.02 6.59 7.68
C SER A 70 2.81 5.65 7.59
N GLU A 71 2.74 4.65 8.47
CA GLU A 71 1.54 3.80 8.59
C GLU A 71 0.27 4.63 8.84
N LYS A 72 0.40 5.73 9.58
CA LYS A 72 -0.68 6.71 9.79
C LYS A 72 -1.13 7.34 8.47
N ALA A 73 -0.20 7.73 7.59
CA ALA A 73 -0.51 8.30 6.29
C ALA A 73 -1.20 7.29 5.37
N ILE A 74 -0.80 6.02 5.41
CA ILE A 74 -1.48 4.91 4.70
C ILE A 74 -2.91 4.75 5.25
N LYS A 75 -3.05 4.65 6.58
CA LYS A 75 -4.36 4.51 7.26
C LYS A 75 -5.33 5.63 6.88
N VAL A 76 -4.88 6.88 6.96
CA VAL A 76 -5.70 8.06 6.62
C VAL A 76 -6.06 8.07 5.14
N TRP A 77 -5.13 7.70 4.25
CA TRP A 77 -5.43 7.64 2.82
C TRP A 77 -6.56 6.65 2.51
N PHE A 78 -6.48 5.43 3.05
CA PHE A 78 -7.55 4.43 2.86
C PHE A 78 -8.87 4.86 3.53
N GLN A 79 -8.83 5.64 4.61
CA GLN A 79 -10.05 6.22 5.20
C GLN A 79 -10.71 7.23 4.27
N ASN A 80 -9.92 8.17 3.73
CA ASN A 80 -10.41 9.19 2.81
C ASN A 80 -10.91 8.57 1.50
N GLU A 81 -10.21 7.58 0.96
CA GLU A 81 -10.61 6.94 -0.29
C GLU A 81 -11.95 6.21 -0.15
N ARG A 82 -12.19 5.52 0.98
CA ARG A 82 -13.51 4.92 1.28
C ARG A 82 -14.61 5.98 1.48
N GLN A 83 -14.28 7.16 1.99
CA GLN A 83 -15.27 8.24 2.09
C GLN A 83 -15.64 8.76 0.70
N ASN A 84 -14.66 8.96 -0.18
CA ASN A 84 -14.90 9.36 -1.57
C ASN A 84 -15.78 8.35 -2.31
N GLU A 85 -15.51 7.04 -2.17
CA GLU A 85 -16.31 6.00 -2.81
C GLU A 85 -17.75 5.95 -2.27
N LYS A 86 -17.94 6.15 -0.95
CA LYS A 86 -19.28 6.26 -0.36
C LYS A 86 -20.06 7.47 -0.89
N LEU A 87 -19.38 8.56 -1.20
CA LEU A 87 -20.02 9.76 -1.78
C LEU A 87 -20.40 9.52 -3.25
N SER A 88 -19.63 8.73 -4.00
CA SER A 88 -19.98 8.37 -5.39
C SER A 88 -21.12 7.35 -5.48
N PHE A 89 -21.31 6.50 -4.47
CA PHE A 89 -22.42 5.55 -4.39
C PHE A 89 -23.51 6.09 -3.46
N THR A 90 -24.35 6.98 -3.97
CA THR A 90 -25.61 7.35 -3.31
C THR A 90 -26.44 6.09 -3.04
N SER A 91 -26.55 5.69 -1.77
CA SER A 91 -27.54 4.73 -1.27
C SER A 91 -27.45 3.29 -1.80
N GLY A 92 -26.49 2.49 -1.34
CA GLY A 92 -26.53 1.04 -1.62
C GLY A 92 -25.46 0.20 -0.93
N LYS A 93 -25.81 -0.40 0.23
CA LYS A 93 -25.13 -1.52 0.92
C LYS A 93 -23.59 -1.49 0.96
N TYR A 94 -23.04 -0.68 1.86
CA TYR A 94 -21.65 -0.82 2.32
C TYR A 94 -21.48 -2.15 3.07
N GLN A 95 -21.14 -3.22 2.36
CA GLN A 95 -20.70 -4.44 3.03
C GLN A 95 -19.32 -4.16 3.60
N ARG A 96 -19.20 -4.28 4.92
CA ARG A 96 -17.93 -4.15 5.63
C ARG A 96 -17.08 -5.36 5.25
N SER A 97 -16.36 -5.25 4.14
CA SER A 97 -15.51 -6.32 3.62
C SER A 97 -14.49 -6.71 4.70
N GLN A 98 -14.23 -8.01 4.81
CA GLN A 98 -13.24 -8.51 5.77
C GLN A 98 -11.86 -7.91 5.45
N LYS A 99 -11.07 -7.66 6.49
CA LYS A 99 -9.70 -7.23 6.30
C LYS A 99 -8.94 -8.38 5.67
N PHE A 100 -8.34 -8.13 4.51
CA PHE A 100 -7.59 -9.12 3.77
C PHE A 100 -6.11 -8.74 3.75
N GLU A 101 -5.25 -9.72 3.97
CA GLU A 101 -3.81 -9.56 3.83
C GLU A 101 -3.41 -9.83 2.39
N ILE A 102 -2.75 -8.85 1.77
CA ILE A 102 -2.20 -8.99 0.43
C ILE A 102 -0.76 -9.49 0.56
N SER A 103 -0.41 -10.53 -0.21
CA SER A 103 0.96 -11.06 -0.28
C SER A 103 1.96 -9.98 -0.68
N ALA A 104 3.17 -10.02 -0.11
CA ALA A 104 4.18 -9.01 -0.35
C ALA A 104 4.65 -9.01 -1.82
N LEU A 105 4.69 -10.19 -2.47
CA LEU A 105 4.97 -10.29 -3.89
C LEU A 105 3.96 -9.52 -4.74
N ILE A 106 2.67 -9.58 -4.39
CA ILE A 106 1.63 -8.82 -5.11
C ILE A 106 1.86 -7.31 -4.93
N LEU A 107 2.11 -6.86 -3.70
CA LEU A 107 2.39 -5.45 -3.42
C LEU A 107 3.62 -4.96 -4.21
N TYR A 108 4.68 -5.75 -4.22
CA TYR A 108 5.91 -5.44 -4.97
C TYR A 108 5.66 -5.40 -6.49
N ARG A 109 4.87 -6.32 -7.03
CA ARG A 109 4.49 -6.32 -8.46
C ARG A 109 3.71 -5.06 -8.83
N ILE A 110 2.75 -4.64 -8.01
CA ILE A 110 2.02 -3.38 -8.22
C ILE A 110 2.99 -2.20 -8.22
N PHE A 111 3.85 -2.11 -7.20
CA PHE A 111 4.87 -1.07 -7.08
C PHE A 111 5.75 -0.98 -8.33
N LYS A 112 6.30 -2.12 -8.77
CA LYS A 112 7.18 -2.19 -9.96
C LYS A 112 6.43 -1.82 -11.24
N LYS A 113 5.20 -2.28 -11.40
CA LYS A 113 4.35 -1.96 -12.56
C LYS A 113 4.10 -0.46 -12.67
N VAL A 114 3.65 0.18 -11.59
CA VAL A 114 3.39 1.63 -11.58
C VAL A 114 4.67 2.42 -11.83
N ASN A 115 5.80 2.00 -11.25
CA ASN A 115 7.08 2.66 -11.48
C ASN A 115 7.52 2.56 -12.95
N SER A 116 7.27 1.42 -13.60
CA SER A 116 7.54 1.24 -15.03
C SER A 116 6.69 2.20 -15.88
N ILE A 117 5.38 2.26 -15.61
CA ILE A 117 4.44 3.15 -16.32
C ILE A 117 4.90 4.62 -16.25
N LEU A 118 5.29 5.10 -15.07
CA LEU A 118 5.72 6.49 -14.92
C LEU A 118 7.07 6.80 -15.56
N LYS A 119 7.96 5.81 -15.71
CA LYS A 119 9.23 5.99 -16.42
C LYS A 119 9.04 6.05 -17.94
N MET A 120 8.04 5.37 -18.49
CA MET A 120 7.74 5.41 -19.93
C MET A 120 7.06 6.71 -20.38
N ASN A 121 6.45 7.44 -19.44
CA ASN A 121 5.76 8.71 -19.71
C ASN A 121 6.65 9.96 -19.46
N LYS A 122 7.96 9.77 -19.33
CA LYS A 122 8.97 10.83 -19.24
C LYS A 122 9.81 10.84 -20.50
#